data_AF-A0A960SPM8-F1
#
_entry.id   AF-A0A960SPM8-F1
#
_cell.length_a   1.000
_cell.length_b   1.000
_cell.length_c   1.000
_cell.angle_alpha   90.00
_cell.angle_beta   90.00
_cell.angle_gamma   90.00
#
_symmetry.space_group_name_H-M   'P 1'
#
loop_
_entity.id
_entity.type
_entity.pdbx_description
1 polymer ?
#
loop_
_entity_poly.entity_id
_entity_poly.type
_entity_poly.pdbx_seq_one_letter_code
_entity_poly.pdbx_strand_id
1 'polypeptide(L)'
;MLAASCPAGASGTGKEGTGADVLFLTGFEVSEGYSDAEAMVPLRGQQGWQGEGSGGNGLVWEFFEGWGQQAYLGFLAPAPKDDFLVLWKPLGLPDPDPARPVWKFSTLMQVVDSTNGQYDDFRWSVYNRDGHRLLTVDFDNSSLTINFAREDSADFTPTGFEFRNDVLYWLEILVNFGRNSWMARLNGTVIVDSQPLVAGEGALNLGDVDPVWAIREPGAPGDNYLLFDEYSVSLEPGRTIPPSIELLGVNAQGEFELYLHGERGLTYSIEVSGDLREWLSLGEYSLEDGFLYFVDTSSPGFDASFYRAREVQP
;
A
#
# COMPACT_ATOMS: atom_id res chain seq x y z
N MET A 1 6.30 14.01 26.66
CA MET A 1 6.50 12.64 26.13
C MET A 1 5.29 11.82 26.51
N LEU A 2 4.34 11.72 25.59
CA LEU A 2 3.20 10.81 25.71
C LEU A 2 3.54 9.61 24.82
N ALA A 3 3.92 8.50 25.45
CA ALA A 3 4.04 7.22 24.77
C ALA A 3 2.63 6.76 24.40
N ALA A 4 2.38 6.53 23.11
CA ALA A 4 1.17 5.86 22.66
C ALA A 4 1.31 4.37 23.05
N SER A 5 0.53 3.94 24.03
CA SER A 5 0.46 2.54 24.45
C SER A 5 -0.38 1.75 23.46
N CYS A 6 0.22 0.72 22.86
CA CYS A 6 -0.45 -0.31 22.10
C CYS A 6 -1.41 -1.13 23.01
N PRO A 7 -2.65 -1.46 22.62
CA PRO A 7 -3.51 -2.28 23.45
C PRO A 7 -3.12 -3.76 23.34
N ALA A 8 -2.87 -4.38 24.50
CA ALA A 8 -2.64 -5.80 24.65
C ALA A 8 -3.87 -6.63 24.22
N GLY A 9 -3.61 -7.71 23.48
CA GLY A 9 -4.62 -8.67 23.04
C GLY A 9 -5.32 -9.38 24.19
N ALA A 10 -6.63 -9.55 24.04
CA ALA A 10 -7.44 -10.45 24.86
C ALA A 10 -8.08 -11.49 23.95
N SER A 11 -7.83 -12.77 24.24
CA SER A 11 -8.54 -13.90 23.65
C SER A 11 -9.97 -13.94 24.16
N GLY A 12 -10.95 -14.10 23.26
CA GLY A 12 -12.35 -14.15 23.64
C GLY A 12 -13.27 -14.34 22.44
N THR A 13 -13.96 -15.48 22.43
CA THR A 13 -14.98 -15.96 21.50
C THR A 13 -16.02 -14.92 21.05
N GLY A 14 -16.22 -14.83 19.73
CA GLY A 14 -17.51 -14.54 19.09
C GLY A 14 -18.12 -13.15 19.27
N LYS A 15 -17.55 -12.15 18.57
CA LYS A 15 -18.25 -10.95 18.05
C LYS A 15 -17.54 -10.52 16.77
N GLU A 16 -18.30 -10.21 15.71
CA GLU A 16 -17.74 -9.53 14.53
C GLU A 16 -17.01 -8.26 15.01
N GLY A 17 -15.70 -8.20 14.78
CA GLY A 17 -14.87 -7.07 15.16
C GLY A 17 -15.26 -5.84 14.33
N THR A 18 -15.55 -4.72 14.99
CA THR A 18 -15.91 -3.45 14.34
C THR A 18 -14.68 -2.66 13.86
N GLY A 19 -13.49 -3.27 13.85
CA GLY A 19 -12.23 -2.65 13.48
C GLY A 19 -11.33 -3.63 12.72
N ALA A 20 -10.23 -3.13 12.17
CA ALA A 20 -9.27 -3.97 11.47
C ALA A 20 -8.57 -4.93 12.45
N ASP A 21 -8.37 -6.18 12.03
CA ASP A 21 -7.58 -7.15 12.79
C ASP A 21 -6.18 -7.24 12.18
N VAL A 22 -5.17 -6.87 12.96
CA VAL A 22 -3.77 -6.98 12.54
C VAL A 22 -3.38 -8.46 12.56
N LEU A 23 -3.04 -8.99 11.38
CA LEU A 23 -2.59 -10.37 11.20
C LEU A 23 -1.08 -10.52 11.35
N PHE A 24 -0.34 -9.50 10.94
CA PHE A 24 1.11 -9.44 11.06
C PHE A 24 1.54 -7.97 11.20
N LEU A 25 2.53 -7.73 12.05
CA LEU A 25 3.16 -6.44 12.25
C LEU A 25 4.61 -6.67 12.65
N THR A 26 5.50 -5.83 12.12
CA THR A 26 6.89 -5.74 12.57
C THR A 26 7.40 -4.32 12.40
N GLY A 27 7.97 -3.77 13.47
CA GLY A 27 8.83 -2.57 13.45
C GLY A 27 10.32 -2.91 13.32
N PHE A 28 10.64 -4.19 13.15
CA PHE A 28 12.01 -4.72 13.06
C PHE A 28 12.84 -4.53 14.33
N GLU A 29 12.17 -4.46 15.48
CA GLU A 29 12.78 -4.13 16.75
C GLU A 29 13.45 -5.34 17.41
N VAL A 30 14.46 -5.07 18.24
CA VAL A 30 15.12 -6.11 19.05
C VAL A 30 14.11 -6.83 19.95
N SER A 31 13.09 -6.12 20.45
CA SER A 31 12.00 -6.71 21.24
C SER A 31 11.12 -7.68 20.45
N GLU A 32 11.10 -7.57 19.13
CA GLU A 32 10.39 -8.48 18.22
C GLU A 32 11.27 -9.66 17.80
N GLY A 33 12.51 -9.71 18.29
CA GLY A 33 13.46 -10.80 18.06
C GLY A 33 14.43 -10.57 16.91
N TYR A 34 14.45 -9.37 16.33
CA TYR A 34 15.47 -9.00 15.36
C TYR A 34 16.81 -8.74 16.03
N SER A 35 17.88 -8.85 15.24
CA SER A 35 19.22 -8.45 15.69
C SER A 35 19.28 -6.94 15.84
N ASP A 36 20.17 -6.48 16.70
CA ASP A 36 20.54 -5.07 16.76
C ASP A 36 21.12 -4.62 15.41
N ALA A 37 20.74 -3.44 14.92
CA ALA A 37 21.24 -2.88 13.67
C ALA A 37 22.77 -2.74 13.64
N GLU A 38 23.41 -2.47 14.79
CA GLU A 38 24.87 -2.41 14.91
C GLU A 38 25.55 -3.76 14.63
N ALA A 39 24.82 -4.87 14.75
CA ALA A 39 25.36 -6.20 14.45
C ALA A 39 25.56 -6.43 12.93
N MET A 40 24.99 -5.57 12.07
CA MET A 40 25.13 -5.63 10.60
C MET A 40 24.78 -7.01 10.02
N VAL A 41 23.77 -7.66 10.63
CA VAL A 41 23.29 -8.98 10.17
C VAL A 41 22.24 -8.75 9.07
N PRO A 42 22.30 -9.49 7.95
CA PRO A 42 21.27 -9.41 6.90
C PRO A 42 19.86 -9.67 7.47
N LEU A 43 18.85 -8.97 6.95
CA LEU A 43 17.45 -9.23 7.32
C LEU A 43 17.03 -10.64 6.87
N ARG A 44 17.52 -11.07 5.70
CA ARG A 44 17.36 -12.46 5.24
C ARG A 44 17.87 -13.43 6.31
N GLY A 45 17.01 -14.35 6.72
CA GLY A 45 17.29 -15.36 7.73
C GLY A 45 16.89 -14.96 9.15
N GLN A 46 16.46 -13.71 9.39
CA GLN A 46 15.93 -13.27 10.68
C GLN A 46 14.42 -13.39 10.72
N GLN A 47 13.85 -13.86 11.83
CA GLN A 47 12.40 -13.93 12.06
C GLN A 47 11.57 -14.52 10.89
N GLY A 48 12.14 -15.47 10.14
CA GLY A 48 11.49 -16.13 9.01
C GLY A 48 11.51 -15.35 7.68
N TRP A 49 12.19 -14.20 7.62
CA TRP A 49 12.49 -13.52 6.36
C TRP A 49 13.38 -14.38 5.48
N GLN A 50 13.03 -14.46 4.22
CA GLN A 50 13.74 -15.16 3.16
C GLN A 50 14.17 -14.14 2.09
N GLY A 51 14.89 -14.62 1.07
CA GLY A 51 15.27 -13.76 -0.03
C GLY A 51 16.00 -14.49 -1.15
N GLU A 52 15.95 -13.88 -2.32
CA GLU A 52 16.60 -14.34 -3.55
C GLU A 52 17.38 -13.18 -4.18
N GLY A 53 18.44 -13.49 -4.93
CA GLY A 53 19.45 -12.52 -5.34
C GLY A 53 20.45 -12.22 -4.23
N SER A 54 21.44 -11.40 -4.54
CA SER A 54 22.46 -10.89 -3.61
C SER A 54 22.40 -9.36 -3.52
N GLY A 55 23.30 -8.76 -2.73
CA GLY A 55 23.28 -7.32 -2.46
C GLY A 55 22.88 -7.02 -1.01
N GLY A 56 22.84 -5.72 -0.70
CA GLY A 56 22.63 -5.25 0.67
C GLY A 56 21.20 -5.44 1.15
N ASN A 57 21.09 -6.01 2.34
CA ASN A 57 19.88 -6.02 3.14
C ASN A 57 20.26 -6.11 4.61
N GLY A 58 19.39 -5.65 5.49
CA GLY A 58 19.68 -5.62 6.93
C GLY A 58 18.79 -4.66 7.66
N LEU A 59 19.27 -4.24 8.83
CA LEU A 59 18.62 -3.27 9.70
C LEU A 59 19.55 -2.08 9.92
N VAL A 60 18.96 -0.90 10.01
CA VAL A 60 19.63 0.37 10.36
C VAL A 60 18.92 1.02 11.53
N TRP A 61 19.61 1.93 12.23
CA TRP A 61 19.09 2.61 13.42
C TRP A 61 18.89 4.10 13.15
N GLU A 62 17.69 4.61 13.43
CA GLU A 62 17.32 6.03 13.39
C GLU A 62 17.56 6.69 12.03
N PHE A 63 17.38 5.94 10.94
CA PHE A 63 17.28 6.51 9.60
C PHE A 63 15.91 7.18 9.43
N PHE A 64 14.89 6.65 10.10
CA PHE A 64 13.65 7.37 10.40
C PHE A 64 13.79 7.97 11.80
N GLU A 65 14.02 9.29 11.90
CA GLU A 65 14.29 9.96 13.18
C GLU A 65 13.14 9.77 14.19
N GLY A 66 13.44 9.17 15.33
CA GLY A 66 12.54 8.86 16.43
C GLY A 66 11.82 7.51 16.32
N TRP A 67 12.17 6.67 15.34
CA TRP A 67 11.47 5.41 15.05
C TRP A 67 12.28 4.14 15.36
N GLY A 68 13.47 4.23 15.96
CA GLY A 68 14.22 3.02 16.30
C GLY A 68 14.85 2.33 15.08
N GLN A 69 14.61 1.04 14.89
CA GLN A 69 15.19 0.26 13.78
C GLN A 69 14.34 0.30 12.51
N GLN A 70 14.99 0.32 11.35
CA GLN A 70 14.33 0.17 10.05
C GLN A 70 14.99 -0.95 9.26
N ALA A 71 14.22 -1.65 8.45
CA ALA A 71 14.77 -2.55 7.45
C ALA A 71 15.25 -1.79 6.22
N TYR A 72 16.27 -2.34 5.54
CA TYR A 72 16.72 -1.82 4.25
C TYR A 72 16.94 -2.91 3.21
N LEU A 73 16.82 -2.50 1.95
CA LEU A 73 17.10 -3.28 0.75
C LEU A 73 17.84 -2.39 -0.25
N GLY A 74 19.05 -2.75 -0.66
CA GLY A 74 19.87 -1.91 -1.55
C GLY A 74 21.27 -1.61 -1.04
N PHE A 75 21.85 -0.53 -1.56
CA PHE A 75 23.13 0.08 -1.16
C PHE A 75 24.37 -0.75 -1.48
N LEU A 76 24.50 -1.96 -0.90
CA LEU A 76 25.63 -2.84 -1.22
C LEU A 76 25.37 -3.54 -2.56
N ALA A 77 26.28 -3.34 -3.51
CA ALA A 77 26.12 -3.85 -4.85
C ALA A 77 25.90 -5.38 -4.87
N PRO A 78 24.89 -5.87 -5.62
CA PRO A 78 24.67 -7.28 -5.90
C PRO A 78 25.82 -7.88 -6.74
N ALA A 79 25.85 -9.21 -6.82
CA ALA A 79 26.73 -9.92 -7.72
C ALA A 79 26.42 -9.50 -9.17
N PRO A 80 27.43 -9.38 -10.07
CA PRO A 80 27.25 -8.78 -11.39
C PRO A 80 26.23 -9.45 -12.32
N LYS A 81 25.81 -10.68 -12.01
CA LYS A 81 24.84 -11.45 -12.81
C LYS A 81 23.40 -11.29 -12.33
N ASP A 82 23.21 -10.74 -11.14
CA ASP A 82 21.89 -10.60 -10.53
C ASP A 82 21.22 -9.38 -11.15
N ASP A 83 19.94 -9.52 -11.47
CA ASP A 83 19.04 -8.50 -12.01
C ASP A 83 18.00 -8.03 -10.98
N PHE A 84 17.98 -8.66 -9.80
CA PHE A 84 17.21 -8.21 -8.65
C PHE A 84 17.78 -8.70 -7.31
N LEU A 85 17.29 -8.08 -6.24
CA LEU A 85 17.28 -8.61 -4.88
C LEU A 85 15.86 -8.50 -4.35
N VAL A 86 15.34 -9.60 -3.81
CA VAL A 86 14.02 -9.63 -3.17
C VAL A 86 14.12 -10.22 -1.79
N LEU A 87 13.33 -9.69 -0.86
CA LEU A 87 13.08 -10.28 0.45
C LEU A 87 11.60 -10.55 0.59
N TRP A 88 11.25 -11.61 1.31
CA TRP A 88 9.86 -11.92 1.60
C TRP A 88 9.72 -12.56 2.97
N LYS A 89 8.54 -12.41 3.57
CA LYS A 89 8.18 -13.07 4.81
C LYS A 89 6.90 -13.87 4.57
N PRO A 90 6.99 -15.21 4.41
CA PRO A 90 5.79 -16.02 4.27
C PRO A 90 4.89 -15.82 5.48
N LEU A 91 3.66 -15.40 5.24
CA LEU A 91 2.74 -15.00 6.31
C LEU A 91 1.97 -16.20 6.87
N GLY A 92 1.79 -17.27 6.07
CA GLY A 92 1.10 -18.49 6.50
C GLY A 92 -0.38 -18.25 6.85
N LEU A 93 -1.01 -17.26 6.21
CA LEU A 93 -2.36 -16.81 6.52
C LEU A 93 -3.42 -17.71 5.87
N PRO A 94 -4.61 -17.87 6.49
CA PRO A 94 -5.69 -18.69 5.95
C PRO A 94 -6.23 -18.10 4.65
N ASP A 95 -7.10 -18.86 3.97
CA ASP A 95 -7.87 -18.31 2.84
C ASP A 95 -8.71 -17.10 3.28
N PRO A 96 -8.87 -16.09 2.40
CA PRO A 96 -9.74 -14.96 2.65
C PRO A 96 -11.16 -15.42 2.98
N ASP A 97 -11.68 -14.98 4.12
CA ASP A 97 -13.06 -15.21 4.51
C ASP A 97 -13.98 -14.36 3.61
N PRO A 98 -14.97 -14.95 2.91
CA PRO A 98 -15.94 -14.19 2.11
C PRO A 98 -16.70 -13.12 2.92
N ALA A 99 -16.81 -13.27 4.24
CA ALA A 99 -17.42 -12.27 5.12
C ALA A 99 -16.51 -11.05 5.37
N ARG A 100 -15.18 -11.22 5.24
CA ARG A 100 -14.14 -10.20 5.41
C ARG A 100 -13.04 -10.36 4.35
N PRO A 101 -13.38 -10.10 3.08
CA PRO A 101 -12.50 -10.39 1.95
C PRO A 101 -11.44 -9.30 1.73
N VAL A 102 -11.50 -8.19 2.47
CA VAL A 102 -10.62 -7.03 2.29
C VAL A 102 -9.43 -7.13 3.22
N TRP A 103 -8.25 -7.19 2.61
CA TRP A 103 -6.97 -7.25 3.28
C TRP A 103 -6.19 -5.98 2.96
N LYS A 104 -5.43 -5.48 3.92
CA LYS A 104 -4.58 -4.31 3.73
C LYS A 104 -3.15 -4.67 4.07
N PHE A 105 -2.24 -4.36 3.16
CA PHE A 105 -0.82 -4.23 3.44
C PHE A 105 -0.50 -2.75 3.67
N SER A 106 0.37 -2.44 4.64
CA SER A 106 0.94 -1.10 4.78
C SER A 106 2.38 -1.12 5.24
N THR A 107 3.12 -0.06 4.93
CA THR A 107 4.49 0.16 5.42
C THR A 107 4.84 1.64 5.35
N LEU A 108 5.67 2.11 6.29
CA LEU A 108 6.42 3.36 6.16
C LEU A 108 7.64 3.09 5.30
N MET A 109 7.85 3.88 4.25
CA MET A 109 8.98 3.67 3.34
C MET A 109 9.63 4.97 2.87
N GLN A 110 10.88 4.86 2.44
CA GLN A 110 11.66 5.90 1.79
C GLN A 110 12.57 5.28 0.75
N VAL A 111 12.63 5.88 -0.44
CA VAL A 111 13.65 5.55 -1.44
C VAL A 111 14.77 6.58 -1.32
N VAL A 112 15.97 6.13 -0.94
CA VAL A 112 17.17 6.96 -0.90
C VAL A 112 17.86 6.88 -2.26
N ASP A 113 18.22 8.05 -2.80
CA ASP A 113 18.76 8.14 -4.15
C ASP A 113 20.20 7.63 -4.27
N SER A 114 20.60 7.35 -5.50
CA SER A 114 21.92 6.92 -5.88
C SER A 114 22.89 8.09 -5.97
N THR A 115 24.12 7.89 -5.53
CA THR A 115 25.22 8.85 -5.65
C THR A 115 26.19 8.52 -6.79
N ASN A 116 26.02 7.34 -7.41
CA ASN A 116 26.93 6.84 -8.45
C ASN A 116 26.42 7.04 -9.89
N GLY A 117 25.24 7.64 -10.07
CA GLY A 117 24.63 7.95 -11.36
C GLY A 117 23.87 6.80 -12.02
N GLN A 118 23.69 5.68 -11.32
CA GLN A 118 22.84 4.56 -11.73
C GLN A 118 21.62 4.50 -10.81
N TYR A 119 20.42 4.46 -11.39
CA TYR A 119 19.15 4.60 -10.65
C TYR A 119 18.29 3.36 -10.85
N ASP A 120 18.41 2.42 -9.91
CA ASP A 120 17.62 1.18 -9.90
C ASP A 120 16.26 1.39 -9.25
N ASP A 121 15.29 0.53 -9.56
CA ASP A 121 13.91 0.70 -9.12
C ASP A 121 13.62 -0.09 -7.85
N PHE A 122 12.62 0.38 -7.08
CA PHE A 122 12.11 -0.34 -5.92
C PHE A 122 10.65 -0.70 -6.07
N ARG A 123 10.28 -1.90 -5.64
CA ARG A 123 8.93 -2.41 -5.84
C ARG A 123 8.37 -3.04 -4.58
N TRP A 124 7.06 -2.99 -4.46
CA TRP A 124 6.28 -3.82 -3.56
C TRP A 124 5.43 -4.76 -4.38
N SER A 125 5.78 -6.05 -4.37
CA SER A 125 5.09 -7.08 -5.14
C SER A 125 4.28 -7.98 -4.22
N VAL A 126 3.02 -8.22 -4.56
CA VAL A 126 2.13 -9.09 -3.78
C VAL A 126 2.03 -10.44 -4.46
N TYR A 127 2.24 -11.52 -3.71
CA TYR A 127 2.13 -12.88 -4.23
C TYR A 127 1.06 -13.68 -3.47
N ASN A 128 0.50 -14.67 -4.17
CA ASN A 128 -0.32 -15.68 -3.52
C ASN A 128 0.55 -16.78 -2.89
N ARG A 129 -0.07 -17.72 -2.16
CA ARG A 129 0.67 -18.78 -1.46
C ARG A 129 1.35 -19.80 -2.37
N ASP A 130 1.01 -19.82 -3.65
CA ASP A 130 1.67 -20.67 -4.66
C ASP A 130 2.89 -19.96 -5.29
N GLY A 131 3.20 -18.74 -4.85
CA GLY A 131 4.30 -17.92 -5.38
C GLY A 131 3.95 -17.23 -6.71
N HIS A 132 2.68 -17.13 -7.06
CA HIS A 132 2.25 -16.39 -8.25
C HIS A 132 2.04 -14.91 -7.89
N ARG A 133 2.69 -14.03 -8.65
CA ARG A 133 2.58 -12.57 -8.48
C ARG A 133 1.18 -12.11 -8.85
N LEU A 134 0.50 -11.42 -7.95
CA LEU A 134 -0.84 -10.86 -8.18
C LEU A 134 -0.75 -9.43 -8.74
N LEU A 135 0.10 -8.59 -8.15
CA LEU A 135 0.31 -7.21 -8.54
C LEU A 135 1.68 -6.71 -8.07
N THR A 136 2.08 -5.57 -8.60
CA THR A 136 3.28 -4.82 -8.20
C THR A 136 3.01 -3.33 -8.23
N VAL A 137 3.45 -2.60 -7.21
CA VAL A 137 3.64 -1.15 -7.24
C VAL A 137 5.15 -0.88 -7.38
N ASP A 138 5.52 -0.05 -8.35
CA ASP A 138 6.90 0.23 -8.74
C ASP A 138 7.21 1.72 -8.58
N PHE A 139 8.36 2.00 -7.97
CA PHE A 139 8.93 3.32 -7.78
C PHE A 139 10.16 3.41 -8.68
N ASP A 140 9.97 3.96 -9.89
CA ASP A 140 11.03 4.10 -10.89
C ASP A 140 11.98 5.22 -10.45
N ASN A 141 13.19 4.86 -10.01
CA ASN A 141 14.10 5.82 -9.41
C ASN A 141 14.83 6.69 -10.44
N SER A 142 14.75 6.33 -11.73
CA SER A 142 15.36 7.13 -12.80
C SER A 142 14.45 8.28 -13.26
N SER A 143 13.14 8.09 -13.22
CA SER A 143 12.12 9.04 -13.68
C SER A 143 11.27 9.63 -12.56
N LEU A 144 11.40 9.06 -11.35
CA LEU A 144 10.60 9.38 -10.16
C LEU A 144 9.11 9.09 -10.31
N THR A 145 8.73 8.32 -11.33
CA THR A 145 7.32 7.96 -11.57
C THR A 145 6.93 6.76 -10.71
N ILE A 146 5.65 6.74 -10.32
CA ILE A 146 5.04 5.58 -9.68
C ILE A 146 4.26 4.83 -10.76
N ASN A 147 4.53 3.54 -10.88
CA ASN A 147 3.89 2.67 -11.84
C ASN A 147 3.28 1.45 -11.15
N PHE A 148 2.45 0.70 -11.85
CA PHE A 148 1.96 -0.58 -11.38
C PHE A 148 1.89 -1.62 -12.49
N ALA A 149 1.94 -2.89 -12.11
CA ALA A 149 1.72 -4.02 -13.01
C ALA A 149 0.83 -5.06 -12.35
N ARG A 150 -0.07 -5.67 -13.12
CA ARG A 150 -0.89 -6.81 -12.69
C ARG A 150 -0.21 -8.13 -13.05
N GLU A 151 -0.75 -9.26 -12.59
CA GLU A 151 -0.26 -10.61 -12.93
C GLU A 151 -0.09 -10.82 -14.43
N ASP A 152 -1.05 -10.35 -15.23
CA ASP A 152 -1.16 -10.59 -16.67
C ASP A 152 -0.29 -9.67 -17.55
N SER A 153 0.43 -8.72 -16.93
CA SER A 153 1.23 -7.73 -17.66
C SER A 153 2.70 -7.80 -17.27
N ALA A 154 3.56 -7.89 -18.29
CA ALA A 154 4.98 -7.62 -18.16
C ALA A 154 5.28 -6.11 -18.17
N ASP A 155 4.36 -5.30 -18.71
CA ASP A 155 4.50 -3.86 -18.83
C ASP A 155 3.94 -3.15 -17.60
N PHE A 156 4.62 -2.07 -17.22
CA PHE A 156 4.19 -1.16 -16.17
C PHE A 156 3.26 -0.08 -16.73
N THR A 157 2.16 0.16 -16.01
CA THR A 157 1.21 1.23 -16.28
C THR A 157 1.52 2.42 -15.38
N PRO A 158 1.70 3.63 -15.93
CA PRO A 158 1.94 4.82 -15.12
C PRO A 158 0.68 5.19 -14.33
N THR A 159 0.88 5.56 -13.07
CA THR A 159 -0.21 6.07 -12.20
C THR A 159 -0.52 7.54 -12.46
N GLY A 160 0.41 8.27 -13.08
CA GLY A 160 0.38 9.73 -13.16
C GLY A 160 0.92 10.43 -11.91
N PHE A 161 1.30 9.68 -10.88
CA PHE A 161 1.95 10.20 -9.68
C PHE A 161 3.46 10.05 -9.74
N GLU A 162 4.15 10.96 -9.05
CA GLU A 162 5.59 10.95 -8.84
C GLU A 162 5.88 10.83 -7.35
N PHE A 163 7.05 10.31 -7.01
CA PHE A 163 7.60 10.36 -5.66
C PHE A 163 8.85 11.23 -5.63
N ARG A 164 9.36 11.51 -4.44
CA ARG A 164 10.63 12.21 -4.23
C ARG A 164 11.51 11.34 -3.37
N ASN A 165 12.78 11.24 -3.74
CA ASN A 165 13.77 10.63 -2.87
C ASN A 165 13.84 11.35 -1.53
N ASP A 166 14.24 10.60 -0.52
CA ASP A 166 14.43 11.09 0.84
C ASP A 166 13.18 11.68 1.51
N VAL A 167 12.01 11.29 1.02
CA VAL A 167 10.72 11.59 1.62
C VAL A 167 10.12 10.31 2.17
N LEU A 168 9.58 10.40 3.39
CA LEU A 168 8.82 9.33 4.01
C LEU A 168 7.42 9.26 3.42
N TYR A 169 7.02 8.04 3.06
CA TYR A 169 5.70 7.74 2.54
C TYR A 169 5.05 6.60 3.31
N TRP A 170 3.77 6.74 3.59
CA TRP A 170 2.93 5.64 4.03
C TRP A 170 2.28 5.00 2.81
N LEU A 171 2.76 3.82 2.43
CA LEU A 171 2.16 3.02 1.35
C LEU A 171 1.08 2.13 1.94
N GLU A 172 -0.09 2.11 1.32
CA GLU A 172 -1.15 1.15 1.61
C GLU A 172 -1.60 0.45 0.32
N ILE A 173 -1.73 -0.86 0.36
CA ILE A 173 -2.31 -1.66 -0.72
C ILE A 173 -3.51 -2.41 -0.14
N LEU A 174 -4.70 -2.11 -0.65
CA LEU A 174 -5.95 -2.75 -0.25
C LEU A 174 -6.34 -3.76 -1.33
N VAL A 175 -6.64 -4.99 -0.90
CA VAL A 175 -7.01 -6.10 -1.78
C VAL A 175 -8.33 -6.69 -1.32
N ASN A 176 -9.32 -6.72 -2.21
CA ASN A 176 -10.55 -7.47 -2.03
C ASN A 176 -10.49 -8.78 -2.82
N PHE A 177 -10.10 -9.86 -2.14
CA PHE A 177 -10.00 -11.18 -2.78
C PHE A 177 -11.36 -11.73 -3.22
N GLY A 178 -12.45 -11.35 -2.54
CA GLY A 178 -13.80 -11.80 -2.89
C GLY A 178 -14.36 -11.16 -4.16
N ARG A 179 -13.84 -9.98 -4.54
CA ARG A 179 -14.28 -9.23 -5.72
C ARG A 179 -13.22 -9.14 -6.82
N ASN A 180 -12.05 -9.76 -6.62
CA ASN A 180 -10.91 -9.63 -7.52
C ASN A 180 -10.60 -8.15 -7.79
N SER A 181 -10.43 -7.35 -6.74
CA SER A 181 -10.13 -5.91 -6.85
C SER A 181 -8.99 -5.51 -5.93
N TRP A 182 -8.19 -4.53 -6.33
CA TRP A 182 -7.20 -3.89 -5.48
C TRP A 182 -7.07 -2.39 -5.78
N MET A 183 -6.54 -1.66 -4.80
CA MET A 183 -6.26 -0.22 -4.84
C MET A 183 -4.96 0.05 -4.08
N ALA A 184 -4.23 1.11 -4.45
CA ALA A 184 -3.10 1.58 -3.67
C ALA A 184 -3.22 3.05 -3.29
N ARG A 185 -2.70 3.39 -2.11
CA ARG A 185 -2.63 4.75 -1.57
C ARG A 185 -1.22 5.08 -1.13
N LEU A 186 -0.84 6.34 -1.31
CA LEU A 186 0.40 6.90 -0.80
C LEU A 186 0.07 8.15 0.02
N ASN A 187 0.40 8.14 1.31
CA ASN A 187 0.01 9.19 2.27
C ASN A 187 -1.50 9.46 2.28
N GLY A 188 -2.32 8.42 2.06
CA GLY A 188 -3.78 8.51 1.99
C GLY A 188 -4.35 8.92 0.63
N THR A 189 -3.54 9.44 -0.29
CA THR A 189 -3.95 9.75 -1.67
C THR A 189 -4.04 8.46 -2.48
N VAL A 190 -5.12 8.26 -3.24
CA VAL A 190 -5.25 7.12 -4.15
C VAL A 190 -4.28 7.30 -5.31
N ILE A 191 -3.31 6.42 -5.43
CA ILE A 191 -2.32 6.41 -6.53
C ILE A 191 -2.64 5.34 -7.57
N VAL A 192 -3.47 4.35 -7.22
CA VAL A 192 -4.00 3.37 -8.16
C VAL A 192 -5.48 3.17 -7.85
N ASP A 193 -6.33 3.57 -8.80
CA ASP A 193 -7.77 3.27 -8.75
C ASP A 193 -8.03 1.77 -8.73
N SER A 194 -9.26 1.36 -8.39
CA SER A 194 -9.62 -0.06 -8.35
C SER A 194 -9.26 -0.78 -9.66
N GLN A 195 -8.35 -1.75 -9.59
CA GLN A 195 -7.95 -2.63 -10.70
C GLN A 195 -8.27 -4.09 -10.36
N PRO A 196 -8.48 -4.97 -11.36
CA PRO A 196 -8.49 -6.41 -11.11
C PRO A 196 -7.11 -6.92 -10.67
N LEU A 197 -7.04 -7.96 -9.82
CA LEU A 197 -5.77 -8.62 -9.48
C LEU A 197 -5.32 -9.53 -10.62
N VAL A 198 -6.19 -10.44 -11.03
CA VAL A 198 -5.91 -11.45 -12.07
C VAL A 198 -7.01 -11.44 -13.13
N ALA A 199 -6.67 -11.80 -14.37
CA ALA A 199 -7.64 -11.96 -15.45
C ALA A 199 -8.19 -13.40 -15.57
N GLY A 200 -7.65 -14.37 -14.82
CA GLY A 200 -7.92 -15.81 -14.96
C GLY A 200 -8.18 -16.57 -13.65
N GLU A 201 -7.91 -17.88 -13.64
CA GLU A 201 -8.23 -18.80 -12.52
C GLU A 201 -7.18 -18.83 -11.38
N GLY A 202 -6.35 -17.78 -11.26
CA GLY A 202 -5.33 -17.71 -10.21
C GLY A 202 -5.96 -17.72 -8.81
N ALA A 203 -5.33 -18.42 -7.87
CA ALA A 203 -5.80 -18.45 -6.49
C ALA A 203 -5.71 -17.05 -5.86
N LEU A 204 -6.87 -16.52 -5.44
CA LEU A 204 -7.02 -15.23 -4.79
C LEU A 204 -6.82 -15.38 -3.28
N ASN A 205 -5.56 -15.43 -2.86
CA ASN A 205 -5.15 -15.45 -1.45
C ASN A 205 -3.80 -14.72 -1.30
N LEU A 206 -3.38 -14.45 -0.07
CA LEU A 206 -2.11 -13.79 0.23
C LEU A 206 -1.06 -14.78 0.73
N GLY A 207 0.10 -14.80 0.07
CA GLY A 207 1.33 -15.45 0.54
C GLY A 207 2.20 -14.46 1.32
N ASP A 208 2.63 -13.41 0.64
CA ASP A 208 3.56 -12.39 1.12
C ASP A 208 3.46 -11.10 0.29
N VAL A 209 4.11 -10.04 0.80
CA VAL A 209 4.29 -8.75 0.12
C VAL A 209 5.77 -8.38 0.21
N ASP A 210 6.38 -8.21 -0.95
CA ASP A 210 7.82 -8.32 -1.09
C ASP A 210 8.44 -6.98 -1.47
N PRO A 211 9.36 -6.42 -0.67
CA PRO A 211 10.25 -5.37 -1.15
C PRO A 211 11.24 -5.97 -2.17
N VAL A 212 11.33 -5.36 -3.34
CA VAL A 212 12.22 -5.77 -4.44
C VAL A 212 13.09 -4.59 -4.84
N TRP A 213 14.39 -4.83 -4.96
CA TRP A 213 15.34 -3.97 -5.65
C TRP A 213 15.52 -4.53 -7.06
N ALA A 214 14.98 -3.84 -8.05
CA ALA A 214 15.06 -4.24 -9.45
C ALA A 214 16.21 -3.49 -10.13
N ILE A 215 17.24 -4.23 -10.53
CA ILE A 215 18.48 -3.65 -11.04
C ILE A 215 18.26 -3.31 -12.51
N ARG A 216 18.40 -2.03 -12.84
CA ARG A 216 18.13 -1.52 -14.19
C ARG A 216 19.20 -1.97 -15.18
N GLU A 217 20.46 -1.94 -14.76
CA GLU A 217 21.61 -2.38 -15.55
C GLU A 217 22.42 -3.42 -14.75
N PRO A 218 22.16 -4.73 -14.94
CA PRO A 218 22.93 -5.80 -14.28
C PRO A 218 24.43 -5.64 -14.48
N GLY A 219 25.19 -5.68 -13.38
CA GLY A 219 26.63 -5.41 -13.37
C GLY A 219 27.02 -3.94 -13.21
N ALA A 220 26.07 -3.02 -13.27
CA ALA A 220 26.24 -1.59 -12.97
C ALA A 220 25.09 -1.05 -12.09
N PRO A 221 24.83 -1.66 -10.91
CA PRO A 221 23.76 -1.22 -10.02
C PRO A 221 24.06 0.16 -9.41
N GLY A 222 23.00 0.86 -9.03
CA GLY A 222 23.05 2.02 -8.16
C GLY A 222 23.51 1.68 -6.74
N ASP A 223 23.81 2.71 -5.97
CA ASP A 223 23.94 2.63 -4.51
C ASP A 223 22.70 3.19 -3.80
N ASN A 224 21.59 3.35 -4.53
CA ASN A 224 20.26 3.63 -3.98
C ASN A 224 19.76 2.46 -3.11
N TYR A 225 18.86 2.76 -2.18
CA TYR A 225 18.25 1.77 -1.30
C TYR A 225 16.85 2.16 -0.85
N LEU A 226 16.03 1.15 -0.60
CA LEU A 226 14.74 1.26 0.05
C LEU A 226 14.92 1.08 1.55
N LEU A 227 14.41 2.02 2.33
CA LEU A 227 14.16 1.88 3.75
C LEU A 227 12.68 1.57 3.96
N PHE A 228 12.38 0.67 4.90
CA PHE A 228 11.00 0.37 5.26
C PHE A 228 10.86 -0.06 6.71
N ASP A 229 9.71 0.29 7.28
CA ASP A 229 9.34 0.05 8.66
C ASP A 229 7.82 -0.08 8.78
N GLU A 230 7.33 -0.43 9.98
CA GLU A 230 5.91 -0.58 10.29
C GLU A 230 5.20 -1.48 9.26
N TYR A 231 5.88 -2.57 8.84
CA TYR A 231 5.35 -3.53 7.88
C TYR A 231 4.16 -4.24 8.55
N SER A 232 2.97 -4.05 7.99
CA SER A 232 1.75 -4.60 8.55
C SER A 232 0.84 -5.22 7.50
N VAL A 233 0.13 -6.27 7.93
CA VAL A 233 -0.97 -6.88 7.17
C VAL A 233 -2.18 -6.99 8.10
N SER A 234 -3.33 -6.47 7.67
CA SER A 234 -4.58 -6.50 8.43
C SER A 234 -5.77 -7.01 7.62
N LEU A 235 -6.76 -7.56 8.32
CA LEU A 235 -8.11 -7.79 7.81
C LEU A 235 -8.97 -6.57 8.08
N GLU A 236 -9.45 -5.93 7.04
CA GLU A 236 -10.36 -4.80 7.19
C GLU A 236 -11.76 -5.29 7.60
N PRO A 237 -12.54 -4.46 8.32
CA PRO A 237 -13.86 -4.86 8.84
C PRO A 237 -14.94 -4.92 7.75
N GLY A 238 -14.71 -4.30 6.59
CA GLY A 238 -15.66 -4.18 5.50
C GLY A 238 -15.64 -5.36 4.51
N ARG A 239 -16.72 -5.48 3.74
CA ARG A 239 -16.80 -6.38 2.56
C ARG A 239 -16.30 -5.74 1.27
N THR A 240 -16.05 -4.44 1.33
CA THR A 240 -15.63 -3.61 0.22
C THR A 240 -14.49 -2.73 0.63
N ILE A 241 -13.64 -2.39 -0.35
CA ILE A 241 -12.55 -1.45 -0.11
C ILE A 241 -13.22 -0.10 0.21
N PRO A 242 -12.92 0.52 1.36
CA PRO A 242 -13.55 1.78 1.73
C PRO A 242 -13.34 2.84 0.64
N PRO A 243 -14.40 3.53 0.17
CA PRO A 243 -14.26 4.54 -0.86
C PRO A 243 -13.44 5.73 -0.35
N SER A 244 -12.72 6.38 -1.25
CA SER A 244 -11.97 7.61 -0.98
C SER A 244 -12.59 8.80 -1.71
N ILE A 245 -12.57 9.96 -1.07
CA ILE A 245 -12.88 11.23 -1.72
C ILE A 245 -11.59 12.04 -1.82
N GLU A 246 -11.23 12.43 -3.04
CA GLU A 246 -10.19 13.41 -3.31
C GLU A 246 -10.84 14.77 -3.59
N LEU A 247 -10.45 15.78 -2.82
CA LEU A 247 -11.00 17.13 -2.92
C LEU A 247 -10.21 17.93 -3.96
N LEU A 248 -10.87 18.41 -5.02
CA LEU A 248 -10.23 19.22 -6.06
C LEU A 248 -10.37 20.72 -5.78
N GLY A 249 -11.43 21.12 -5.06
CA GLY A 249 -11.65 22.49 -4.62
C GLY A 249 -12.88 23.12 -5.24
N VAL A 250 -12.91 24.45 -5.26
CA VAL A 250 -14.05 25.23 -5.77
C VAL A 250 -13.71 25.80 -7.15
N ASN A 251 -14.61 25.61 -8.11
CA ASN A 251 -14.45 26.10 -9.48
C ASN A 251 -14.86 27.58 -9.62
N ALA A 252 -14.75 28.12 -10.84
CA ALA A 252 -15.04 29.53 -11.12
C ALA A 252 -16.51 29.93 -10.87
N GLN A 253 -17.43 28.96 -10.82
CA GLN A 253 -18.86 29.15 -10.57
C GLN A 253 -19.19 29.07 -9.07
N GLY A 254 -18.20 28.77 -8.21
CA GLY A 254 -18.41 28.54 -6.79
C GLY A 254 -18.83 27.12 -6.45
N GLU A 255 -18.87 26.21 -7.43
CA GLU A 255 -19.25 24.81 -7.25
C GLU A 255 -18.04 23.98 -6.81
N PHE A 256 -18.25 22.95 -6.00
CA PHE A 256 -17.19 22.12 -5.45
C PHE A 256 -16.97 20.88 -6.32
N GLU A 257 -15.70 20.58 -6.59
CA GLU A 257 -15.25 19.49 -7.45
C GLU A 257 -14.48 18.44 -6.63
N LEU A 258 -14.75 17.17 -6.89
CA LEU A 258 -14.09 16.04 -6.23
C LEU A 258 -13.96 14.84 -7.16
N TYR A 259 -13.00 13.96 -6.85
CA TYR A 259 -13.03 12.57 -7.29
C TYR A 259 -13.56 11.66 -6.19
N LEU A 260 -14.40 10.72 -6.59
CA LEU A 260 -14.78 9.56 -5.79
C LEU A 260 -14.01 8.35 -6.34
N HIS A 261 -13.29 7.64 -5.48
CA HIS A 261 -12.63 6.38 -5.78
C HIS A 261 -13.28 5.23 -5.02
N GLY A 262 -13.42 4.07 -5.64
CA GLY A 262 -14.01 2.87 -5.03
C GLY A 262 -13.86 1.65 -5.92
N GLU A 263 -14.35 0.50 -5.46
CA GLU A 263 -14.30 -0.71 -6.27
C GLU A 263 -15.13 -0.59 -7.56
N ARG A 264 -14.59 -1.14 -8.66
CA ARG A 264 -15.25 -1.21 -9.97
C ARG A 264 -16.57 -1.99 -9.89
N GLY A 265 -17.56 -1.55 -10.66
CA GLY A 265 -18.87 -2.18 -10.78
C GLY A 265 -19.79 -2.00 -9.56
N LEU A 266 -19.37 -1.20 -8.57
CA LEU A 266 -20.20 -0.86 -7.41
C LEU A 266 -20.85 0.51 -7.54
N THR A 267 -21.98 0.65 -6.84
CA THR A 267 -22.73 1.89 -6.74
C THR A 267 -22.47 2.54 -5.39
N TYR A 268 -22.21 3.84 -5.41
CA TYR A 268 -21.94 4.63 -4.21
C TYR A 268 -22.87 5.84 -4.16
N SER A 269 -23.31 6.19 -2.96
CA SER A 269 -23.96 7.47 -2.73
C SER A 269 -22.92 8.49 -2.25
N ILE A 270 -22.88 9.63 -2.92
CA ILE A 270 -22.15 10.81 -2.45
C ILE A 270 -23.13 11.60 -1.58
N GLU A 271 -22.70 11.93 -0.37
CA GLU A 271 -23.51 12.68 0.59
C GLU A 271 -22.75 13.92 1.07
N VAL A 272 -23.49 15.02 1.26
CA VAL A 272 -22.98 16.29 1.78
C VAL A 272 -23.66 16.64 3.10
N SER A 273 -22.92 17.31 3.98
CA SER A 273 -23.43 17.82 5.24
C SER A 273 -22.85 19.21 5.52
N GLY A 274 -23.65 20.09 6.13
CA GLY A 274 -23.17 21.36 6.66
C GLY A 274 -22.73 21.30 8.12
N ASP A 275 -23.06 20.22 8.84
CA ASP A 275 -22.92 20.14 10.30
C ASP A 275 -22.42 18.78 10.84
N LEU A 276 -22.11 17.84 9.93
CA LEU A 276 -21.72 16.45 10.20
C LEU A 276 -22.82 15.58 10.85
N ARG A 277 -24.05 16.08 10.99
CA ARG A 277 -25.18 15.38 11.62
C ARG A 277 -26.20 14.99 10.58
N GLU A 278 -26.67 15.95 9.80
CA GLU A 278 -27.63 15.73 8.73
C GLU A 278 -26.90 15.59 7.41
N TRP A 279 -27.17 14.48 6.71
CA TRP A 279 -26.50 14.14 5.45
C TRP A 279 -27.53 14.10 4.33
N LEU A 280 -27.30 14.92 3.31
CA LEU A 280 -28.09 14.97 2.09
C LEU A 280 -27.41 14.14 1.01
N SER A 281 -28.13 13.19 0.43
CA SER A 281 -27.65 12.47 -0.74
C SER A 281 -27.66 13.38 -1.96
N LEU A 282 -26.49 13.52 -2.60
CA LEU A 282 -26.31 14.24 -3.86
C LEU A 282 -26.58 13.36 -5.09
N GLY A 283 -26.64 12.05 -4.88
CA GLY A 283 -26.92 11.07 -5.92
C GLY A 283 -26.34 9.70 -5.60
N GLU A 284 -26.59 8.76 -6.50
CA GLU A 284 -26.00 7.42 -6.51
C GLU A 284 -25.32 7.21 -7.86
N TYR A 285 -24.09 6.72 -7.84
CA TYR A 285 -23.23 6.60 -9.01
C TYR A 285 -22.55 5.25 -9.06
N SER A 286 -22.64 4.59 -10.21
CA SER A 286 -21.91 3.35 -10.47
C SER A 286 -20.52 3.67 -11.01
N LEU A 287 -19.50 3.09 -10.39
CA LEU A 287 -18.10 3.29 -10.81
C LEU A 287 -17.71 2.19 -11.80
N GLU A 288 -17.79 2.47 -13.10
CA GLU A 288 -17.35 1.50 -14.12
C GLU A 288 -15.84 1.29 -14.06
N ASP A 289 -15.08 2.37 -13.89
CA ASP A 289 -13.62 2.38 -13.90
C ASP A 289 -12.95 2.50 -12.53
N GLY A 290 -13.75 2.43 -11.45
CA GLY A 290 -13.25 2.53 -10.08
C GLY A 290 -13.09 3.97 -9.58
N PHE A 291 -13.41 4.96 -10.42
CA PHE A 291 -13.48 6.35 -10.01
C PHE A 291 -14.59 7.13 -10.73
N LEU A 292 -14.92 8.31 -10.23
CA LEU A 292 -15.87 9.26 -10.80
C LEU A 292 -15.42 10.69 -10.49
N TYR A 293 -15.42 11.56 -11.51
CA TYR A 293 -15.40 13.00 -11.31
C TYR A 293 -16.80 13.53 -11.00
N PHE A 294 -16.94 14.32 -9.94
CA PHE A 294 -18.24 14.85 -9.52
C PHE A 294 -18.17 16.35 -9.22
N VAL A 295 -19.24 17.07 -9.57
CA VAL A 295 -19.43 18.49 -9.30
C VAL A 295 -20.68 18.68 -8.43
N ASP A 296 -20.48 19.21 -7.23
CA ASP A 296 -21.56 19.61 -6.33
C ASP A 296 -22.04 21.03 -6.64
N THR A 297 -23.07 21.13 -7.45
CA THR A 297 -23.73 22.41 -7.79
C THR A 297 -24.53 23.01 -6.63
N SER A 298 -24.75 22.25 -5.55
CA SER A 298 -25.44 22.72 -4.34
C SER A 298 -24.50 23.38 -3.33
N SER A 299 -23.19 23.16 -3.47
CA SER A 299 -22.16 23.68 -2.55
C SER A 299 -22.21 25.19 -2.30
N PRO A 300 -22.58 26.10 -3.23
CA PRO A 300 -22.73 27.52 -2.91
C PRO A 300 -23.81 27.84 -1.87
N GLY A 301 -24.71 26.87 -1.59
CA GLY A 301 -25.75 26.99 -0.58
C GLY A 301 -25.30 26.67 0.85
N PHE A 302 -24.03 26.26 1.04
CA PHE A 302 -23.47 25.89 2.35
C PHE A 302 -22.37 26.87 2.77
N ASP A 303 -22.36 27.27 4.04
CA ASP A 303 -21.25 28.05 4.62
C ASP A 303 -19.98 27.17 4.79
N ALA A 304 -20.17 25.86 4.98
CA ALA A 304 -19.15 24.83 4.96
C ALA A 304 -19.77 23.51 4.48
N SER A 305 -19.03 22.73 3.69
CA SER A 305 -19.48 21.44 3.18
C SER A 305 -18.52 20.33 3.61
N PHE A 306 -19.08 19.25 4.15
CA PHE A 306 -18.39 18.00 4.44
C PHE A 306 -18.94 16.92 3.53
N TYR A 307 -18.05 16.15 2.91
CA TYR A 307 -18.41 15.10 1.97
C TYR A 307 -18.09 13.71 2.54
N ARG A 308 -18.95 12.74 2.25
CA ARG A 308 -18.66 11.32 2.46
C ARG A 308 -19.23 10.50 1.31
N ALA A 309 -18.65 9.33 1.10
CA ALA A 309 -19.18 8.33 0.19
C ALA A 309 -19.52 7.06 0.96
N ARG A 310 -20.58 6.38 0.55
CA ARG A 310 -20.94 5.06 1.06
C ARG A 310 -21.34 4.14 -0.08
N GLU A 311 -20.95 2.88 0.00
CA GLU A 311 -21.51 1.85 -0.89
C GLU A 311 -23.03 1.78 -0.68
N VAL A 312 -23.77 1.70 -1.78
CA VAL A 312 -25.19 1.39 -1.79
C VAL A 312 -25.29 -0.11 -1.99
N GLN A 313 -25.74 -0.83 -0.96
CA GLN A 313 -26.01 -2.26 -1.12
C GLN A 313 -27.19 -2.44 -2.10
N PRO A 314 -27.13 -3.43 -3.01
CA PRO A 314 -28.23 -3.75 -3.92
C PRO A 314 -29.53 -4.11 -3.21
#